data_AF-A0A5K1E7L3-F1
#
_entry.id   AF-A0A5K1E7L3-F1
#
_cell.length_a   1.000
_cell.length_b   1.000
_cell.length_c   1.000
_cell.angle_alpha   90.00
_cell.angle_beta   90.00
_cell.angle_gamma   90.00
#
_symmetry.space_group_name_H-M   'P 1'
#
loop_
_entity.id
_entity.type
_entity.pdbx_description
1 polymer ?
#
loop_
_entity_poly.entity_id
_entity_poly.type
_entity_poly.pdbx_seq_one_letter_code
_entity_poly.pdbx_strand_id
1 'polypeptide(L)' 'LKVINESCCVKVKQLGNPKCEEGVEPCADRRSYAYYDATHPTETVYRQICERAYASQLISDVYPFNVKHIASLRSEYF' A
#
# COMPACT_ATOMS: atom_id res chain seq x y z
N LEU A 1 9.80 3.38 7.37
CA LEU A 1 9.14 4.63 6.94
C LEU A 1 9.71 5.78 7.78
N LYS A 2 9.88 6.97 7.20
CA LYS A 2 10.37 8.18 7.90
C LYS A 2 9.28 9.25 8.00
N VAL A 3 8.43 9.37 6.98
CA VAL A 3 7.32 10.33 6.93
C VAL A 3 6.02 9.57 6.83
N ILE A 4 5.10 9.78 7.77
CA ILE A 4 3.83 9.03 7.87
C ILE A 4 2.58 9.91 7.88
N ASN A 5 2.76 11.21 8.08
CA ASN A 5 1.69 12.21 8.24
C ASN A 5 1.60 13.19 7.05
N GLU A 6 2.38 12.95 6.00
CA GLU A 6 2.40 13.76 4.78
C GLU A 6 2.42 12.86 3.54
N SER A 7 2.03 13.44 2.40
CA SER A 7 2.09 12.80 1.08
C SER A 7 3.42 13.08 0.41
N CYS A 8 3.91 12.14 -0.39
CA CYS A 8 5.09 12.35 -1.23
C CYS A 8 4.80 13.33 -2.37
N CYS A 9 3.61 13.31 -2.98
CA CYS A 9 3.24 14.30 -3.98
C CYS A 9 2.87 15.64 -3.33
N VAL A 10 3.17 16.73 -4.03
CA VAL A 10 2.65 18.06 -3.69
C VAL A 10 1.16 18.06 -4.01
N LYS A 11 0.34 18.49 -3.05
CA LYS A 11 -1.11 18.47 -3.16
C LYS A 11 -1.64 19.87 -3.42
N VAL A 12 -2.61 20.00 -4.31
CA VAL A 12 -3.31 21.27 -4.50
C VAL A 12 -4.10 21.62 -3.24
N LYS A 13 -4.13 22.90 -2.88
CA LYS A 13 -4.90 23.38 -1.72
C LYS A 13 -6.40 23.32 -2.03
N GLN A 14 -7.06 22.25 -1.59
CA GLN A 14 -8.50 22.05 -1.68
C GLN A 14 -9.05 21.36 -0.43
N LEU A 15 -10.34 21.59 -0.13
CA LEU A 15 -11.04 20.90 0.94
C LEU A 15 -11.30 19.43 0.57
N GLY A 16 -11.31 18.54 1.56
CA GLY A 16 -11.61 17.12 1.36
C GLY A 16 -10.38 16.29 1.01
N ASN A 17 -10.40 15.62 -0.15
CA ASN A 17 -9.32 14.73 -0.60
C ASN A 17 -8.46 15.43 -1.67
N PRO A 18 -7.42 16.17 -1.26
CA PRO A 18 -6.63 16.94 -2.19
C PRO A 18 -5.81 16.05 -3.14
N LYS A 19 -6.00 16.30 -4.44
CA LYS A 19 -5.25 15.68 -5.55
C LYS A 19 -3.80 16.19 -5.59
N CYS A 20 -2.93 15.39 -6.20
CA CYS A 20 -1.58 15.84 -6.55
C CYS A 20 -1.64 16.99 -7.57
N GLU A 21 -0.70 17.93 -7.44
CA GLU A 21 -0.55 19.05 -8.35
C GLU A 21 0.06 18.61 -9.68
N GLU A 22 -0.56 19.03 -10.79
CA GLU A 22 -0.13 18.65 -12.13
C GLU A 22 1.21 19.31 -12.48
N GLY A 23 2.12 18.54 -13.10
CA GLY A 23 3.42 19.04 -13.53
C GLY A 23 4.44 19.24 -12.41
N VAL A 24 4.09 18.94 -11.15
CA VAL A 24 5.01 19.03 -10.01
C VAL A 24 5.62 17.67 -9.72
N GLU A 25 6.95 17.63 -9.64
CA GLU A 25 7.67 16.41 -9.29
C GLU A 25 7.34 15.98 -7.84
N PRO A 26 7.02 14.70 -7.59
CA PRO A 26 6.83 14.22 -6.22
C PRO A 26 8.15 14.20 -5.45
N CYS A 27 8.10 13.89 -4.16
CA CYS A 27 9.28 13.73 -3.32
C CYS A 27 10.33 12.79 -3.94
N ALA A 28 11.61 13.11 -3.77
CA ALA A 28 12.71 12.36 -4.37
C ALA A 28 12.82 10.90 -3.87
N ASP A 29 12.49 10.65 -2.59
CA ASP A 29 12.51 9.29 -2.00
C ASP A 29 11.13 8.86 -1.50
N ARG A 30 10.33 8.33 -2.42
CA ARG A 30 9.01 7.73 -2.15
C ARG A 30 9.05 6.55 -1.17
N ARG A 31 10.20 5.89 -0.97
CA ARG A 31 10.30 4.74 -0.05
C ARG A 31 10.28 5.15 1.41
N SER A 32 10.58 6.43 1.67
CA SER A 32 10.56 7.00 3.01
C SER A 32 9.15 7.45 3.45
N TYR A 33 8.20 7.56 2.54
CA TYR A 33 6.83 8.05 2.80
C TYR A 33 5.83 6.90 2.93
N ALA A 34 4.88 7.04 3.86
CA ALA A 34 3.74 6.13 3.96
C ALA A 34 2.73 6.34 2.82
N TYR A 35 2.48 7.59 2.44
CA TYR A 35 1.48 7.96 1.44
C TYR A 35 2.09 8.59 0.19
N TYR A 36 1.61 8.16 -0.97
CA TYR A 36 1.95 8.79 -2.25
C TYR A 36 1.17 10.10 -2.42
N ASP A 37 -0.15 10.03 -2.26
CA ASP A 37 -1.07 11.18 -2.33
C ASP A 37 -1.84 11.37 -1.01
N ALA A 38 -2.98 12.07 -1.02
CA ALA A 38 -3.77 12.30 0.19
C ALA A 38 -4.32 11.04 0.86
N THR A 39 -4.51 9.94 0.12
CA THR A 39 -5.24 8.75 0.60
C THR A 39 -4.57 7.43 0.26
N HIS A 40 -3.78 7.37 -0.82
CA HIS A 40 -3.18 6.15 -1.31
C HIS A 40 -1.76 5.94 -0.75
N PRO A 41 -1.45 4.76 -0.20
CA PRO A 41 -0.12 4.43 0.27
C PRO A 41 0.94 4.43 -0.83
N THR A 42 2.20 4.55 -0.46
CA THR A 42 3.31 4.29 -1.40
C THR A 42 3.45 2.80 -1.66
N GLU A 43 4.15 2.46 -2.75
CA GLU A 43 4.53 1.09 -3.09
C GLU A 43 5.21 0.35 -1.92
N THR A 44 5.95 1.07 -1.06
CA THR A 44 6.63 0.46 0.10
C THR A 44 5.62 -0.06 1.12
N VAL A 45 4.57 0.70 1.38
CA VAL A 45 3.49 0.27 2.28
C VAL A 45 2.67 -0.84 1.62
N TYR A 46 2.33 -0.70 0.32
CA TYR A 46 1.64 -1.76 -0.41
C TYR A 46 2.41 -3.08 -0.37
N ARG A 47 3.75 -3.06 -0.54
CA ARG A 47 4.58 -4.27 -0.43
C ARG A 47 4.42 -4.94 0.92
N GLN A 48 4.48 -4.18 2.02
CA GLN A 48 4.30 -4.73 3.37
C GLN A 48 2.90 -5.32 3.56
N ILE A 49 1.86 -4.67 3.06
CA ILE A 49 0.48 -5.18 3.09
C ILE A 49 0.40 -6.48 2.28
N CYS A 50 0.96 -6.52 1.07
CA CYS A 50 0.97 -7.70 0.20
C CYS A 50 1.74 -8.87 0.82
N GLU A 51 2.89 -8.63 1.46
CA GLU A 51 3.66 -9.68 2.14
C GLU A 51 2.86 -10.31 3.28
N ARG A 52 2.18 -9.47 4.10
CA ARG A 52 1.26 -9.95 5.13
C ARG A 52 0.09 -10.69 4.52
N ALA A 53 -0.51 -10.17 3.44
CA ALA A 53 -1.64 -10.81 2.79
C ALA A 53 -1.27 -12.17 2.18
N TYR A 54 -0.05 -12.28 1.64
CA TYR A 54 0.42 -13.47 0.94
C TYR A 54 0.78 -14.59 1.90
N ALA A 55 1.53 -14.29 2.97
CA ALA A 55 2.08 -15.30 3.87
C ALA A 55 1.88 -14.96 5.36
N SER A 56 0.70 -14.43 5.72
CA SER A 56 0.36 -14.08 7.11
C SER A 56 0.61 -15.23 8.08
N GLN A 57 1.10 -14.88 9.27
CA GLN A 57 1.22 -15.79 10.42
C GLN A 57 0.11 -15.56 11.45
N LEU A 58 -0.53 -14.38 11.43
CA LEU A 58 -1.60 -14.00 12.34
C LEU A 58 -2.94 -13.99 11.60
N ILE A 59 -3.98 -14.51 12.24
CA ILE A 59 -5.35 -14.51 11.71
C ILE A 59 -5.95 -13.09 11.60
N SER A 60 -5.38 -12.11 12.30
CA SER A 60 -5.78 -10.70 12.21
C SER A 60 -5.37 -10.04 10.90
N ASP A 61 -4.41 -10.63 10.18
CA ASP A 61 -3.93 -10.08 8.91
C ASP A 61 -4.78 -10.55 7.74
N VAL A 62 -5.02 -11.86 7.67
CA VAL A 62 -5.90 -12.48 6.69
C VAL A 62 -6.59 -13.67 7.33
N TYR A 63 -7.90 -13.77 7.11
CA TYR A 63 -8.73 -14.88 7.53
C TYR A 63 -9.68 -15.28 6.37
N PRO A 64 -9.98 -16.57 6.16
CA PRO A 64 -9.49 -17.74 6.92
C PRO A 64 -8.12 -18.28 6.46
N PHE A 65 -7.71 -17.99 5.22
CA PHE A 65 -6.46 -18.49 4.64
C PHE A 65 -5.72 -17.38 3.89
N ASN A 66 -4.40 -17.35 3.97
CA ASN A 66 -3.59 -16.43 3.18
C ASN A 66 -3.48 -16.87 1.71
N VAL A 67 -3.03 -15.96 0.83
CA VAL A 67 -2.95 -16.22 -0.61
C VAL A 67 -2.02 -17.38 -0.92
N LYS A 68 -0.92 -17.54 -0.17
CA LYS A 68 0.01 -18.67 -0.33
C LYS A 68 -0.67 -20.02 -0.08
N HIS A 69 -1.52 -20.12 0.94
CA HIS A 69 -2.29 -21.33 1.22
C HIS A 69 -3.20 -21.67 0.03
N ILE A 70 -3.98 -20.70 -0.45
CA ILE A 70 -4.90 -20.90 -1.60
C ILE A 70 -4.11 -21.31 -2.85
N ALA A 71 -2.98 -20.66 -3.12
CA ALA A 71 -2.11 -20.97 -4.27
C ALA A 71 -1.48 -22.38 -4.19
N SER A 72 -1.39 -22.97 -2.99
CA SER A 72 -0.88 -24.33 -2.80
C SER A 72 -1.94 -25.41 -2.93
N LEU A 73 -3.23 -25.03 -2.95
CA LEU A 73 -4.31 -25.98 -3.14
C LEU A 73 -4.27 -26.53 -4.56
N ARG A 74 -4.28 -27.85 -4.67
CA ARG A 74 -4.49 -28.51 -5.96
C ARG A 74 -5.99 -28.46 -6.25
N SER A 75 -6.35 -28.06 -7.46
CA SER A 75 -7.71 -28.30 -7.93
C SER A 75 -7.85 -29.81 -8.13
N GLU A 76 -8.57 -30.50 -7.26
CA GLU A 76 -8.86 -31.94 -7.39
C GLU A 76 -9.93 -32.24 -8.45
N TYR A 77 -10.16 -31.31 -9.39
CA TYR A 77 -11.15 -31.41 -10.46
C TYR A 77 -10.55 -31.65 -11.86
N PHE A 78 -9.26 -31.97 -11.95
CA PHE A 78 -8.62 -32.52 -13.16
C PHE A 78 -7.68 -33.68 -12.80
#